data_AF-A0A920TVZ1-F1
#
_entry.id   AF-A0A920TVZ1-F1
#
_cell.length_a   1.000
_cell.length_b   1.000
_cell.length_c   1.000
_cell.angle_alpha   90.00
_cell.angle_beta   90.00
_cell.angle_gamma   90.00
#
_symmetry.space_group_name_H-M   'P 1'
#
loop_
_entity.id
_entity.type
_entity.pdbx_description
1 polymer ?
#
loop_
_entity_poly.entity_id
_entity_poly.type
_entity_poly.pdbx_seq_one_letter_code
_entity_poly.pdbx_strand_id
1 'polypeptide(L)'
;MKYGLGKYLHTFTVLGACKKTGQLGIGIATYSLGVGGYCPVLKPNLGVVSSQAYANPRLGILAMKLLGLGFSPEKVLKEIEEQDHYFSYRQIGIVNRSGIAVCHTGPDTRKWAGHHVGEGYVSMGNALSGQHVVEAIAQGLNLLMGNH
;
A
#
# COMPACT_ATOMS: atom_id res chain seq x y z
N MET A 1 -4.11 -35.54 -6.92
CA MET A 1 -3.94 -34.14 -6.48
C MET A 1 -5.04 -33.85 -5.48
N LYS A 2 -4.76 -33.79 -4.17
CA LYS A 2 -5.78 -33.46 -3.16
C LYS A 2 -5.87 -31.94 -3.09
N TYR A 3 -6.96 -31.36 -3.56
CA TYR A 3 -7.28 -29.96 -3.28
C TYR A 3 -7.62 -29.85 -1.79
N GLY A 4 -6.69 -29.33 -0.99
CA GLY A 4 -7.02 -28.87 0.36
C GLY A 4 -7.78 -27.56 0.27
N LEU A 5 -8.76 -27.33 1.15
CA LEU A 5 -9.35 -26.01 1.34
C LEU A 5 -8.23 -25.03 1.70
N GLY A 6 -7.80 -24.23 0.74
CA GLY A 6 -6.73 -23.27 0.91
C GLY A 6 -7.16 -22.18 1.89
N LYS A 7 -6.67 -22.21 3.13
CA LYS A 7 -6.69 -21.05 4.03
C LYS A 7 -5.66 -20.01 3.55
N TYR A 8 -5.73 -19.58 2.29
CA TYR A 8 -4.83 -18.59 1.73
C TYR A 8 -5.34 -17.21 2.10
N LEU A 9 -5.01 -16.77 3.32
CA LEU A 9 -5.40 -15.47 3.89
C LEU A 9 -4.53 -14.32 3.36
N HIS A 10 -4.20 -14.34 2.08
CA HIS A 10 -3.23 -13.44 1.45
C HIS A 10 -3.84 -12.08 1.11
N THR A 11 -3.00 -11.05 1.07
CA THR A 11 -3.34 -9.71 0.53
C THR A 11 -2.14 -9.16 -0.21
N PHE A 12 -2.34 -8.69 -1.44
CA PHE A 12 -1.39 -7.84 -2.14
C PHE A 12 -2.06 -6.58 -2.67
N THR A 13 -1.30 -5.49 -2.67
CA THR A 13 -1.75 -4.16 -3.03
C THR A 13 -0.69 -3.43 -3.83
N VAL A 14 -1.12 -2.71 -4.84
CA VAL A 14 -0.32 -1.80 -5.65
C VAL A 14 -0.93 -0.41 -5.52
N LEU A 15 -0.09 0.59 -5.25
CA LEU A 15 -0.44 2.01 -5.31
C LEU A 15 0.43 2.67 -6.37
N GLY A 16 -0.10 3.64 -7.13
CA GLY A 16 0.68 4.30 -8.17
C GLY A 16 0.23 5.72 -8.48
N ALA A 17 1.19 6.52 -8.94
CA ALA A 17 1.00 7.84 -9.54
C ALA A 17 1.67 7.86 -10.91
N CYS A 18 0.90 8.14 -11.95
CA CYS A 18 1.43 8.31 -13.30
C CYS A 18 1.90 9.75 -13.48
N LYS A 19 3.22 9.98 -13.59
CA LYS A 19 3.79 11.32 -13.78
C LYS A 19 3.32 12.02 -15.06
N LYS A 20 2.99 11.26 -16.10
CA LYS A 20 2.58 11.80 -17.41
C LYS A 20 1.15 12.31 -17.40
N THR A 21 0.23 11.52 -16.84
CA THR A 21 -1.21 11.84 -16.85
C THR A 21 -1.68 12.51 -15.55
N GLY A 22 -0.86 12.50 -14.50
CA GLY A 22 -1.24 12.94 -13.16
C GLY A 22 -2.24 12.00 -12.46
N GLN A 23 -2.56 10.85 -13.06
CA GLN A 23 -3.53 9.91 -12.51
C GLN A 23 -2.96 9.17 -11.30
N LEU A 24 -3.81 8.94 -10.31
CA LEU A 24 -3.54 8.13 -9.12
C LEU A 24 -4.36 6.84 -9.21
N GLY A 25 -3.77 5.73 -8.77
CA GLY A 25 -4.41 4.43 -8.83
C GLY A 25 -4.06 3.52 -7.66
N ILE A 26 -4.95 2.58 -7.40
CA ILE A 26 -4.76 1.48 -6.44
C ILE A 26 -5.43 0.22 -6.94
N GLY A 27 -4.75 -0.92 -6.77
CA GLY A 27 -5.32 -2.25 -6.93
C GLY A 27 -5.04 -3.06 -5.68
N ILE A 28 -6.05 -3.75 -5.14
CA ILE A 28 -5.93 -4.62 -3.97
C ILE A 28 -6.67 -5.94 -4.24
N ALA A 29 -6.01 -7.05 -3.93
CA ALA A 29 -6.60 -8.38 -3.99
C ALA A 29 -6.34 -9.12 -2.67
N THR A 30 -7.37 -9.77 -2.15
CA THR A 30 -7.33 -10.37 -0.82
C THR A 30 -8.48 -11.34 -0.61
N TYR A 31 -8.32 -12.24 0.36
CA TYR A 31 -9.39 -13.11 0.84
C TYR A 31 -10.47 -12.36 1.64
N SER A 32 -10.14 -11.20 2.20
CA SER A 32 -11.04 -10.45 3.08
C SER A 32 -12.14 -9.76 2.26
N LEU A 33 -13.39 -9.82 2.72
CA LEU A 33 -14.50 -9.18 2.04
C LEU A 33 -14.48 -7.66 2.26
N GLY A 34 -14.85 -6.90 1.23
CA GLY A 34 -15.11 -5.46 1.36
C GLY A 34 -13.89 -4.56 1.50
N VAL A 35 -12.68 -5.04 1.22
CA VAL A 35 -11.44 -4.25 1.41
C VAL A 35 -11.39 -2.93 0.68
N GLY A 36 -12.07 -2.82 -0.46
CA GLY A 36 -12.18 -1.58 -1.22
C GLY A 36 -12.86 -0.45 -0.45
N GLY A 37 -13.66 -0.75 0.59
CA GLY A 37 -14.35 0.25 1.39
C GLY A 37 -13.56 0.77 2.59
N TYR A 38 -12.50 0.07 3.03
CA TYR A 38 -11.86 0.37 4.31
C TYR A 38 -10.32 0.40 4.30
N CYS A 39 -9.66 -0.26 3.35
CA CYS A 39 -8.20 -0.17 3.20
C CYS A 39 -7.78 1.08 2.42
N PRO A 40 -8.30 1.32 1.19
CA PRO A 40 -7.81 2.41 0.36
C PRO A 40 -8.50 3.74 0.70
N VAL A 41 -7.73 4.82 0.63
CA VAL A 41 -8.25 6.18 0.51
C VAL A 41 -7.52 6.83 -0.66
N LEU A 42 -8.27 7.44 -1.57
CA LEU A 42 -7.73 8.13 -2.73
C LEU A 42 -8.39 9.50 -2.83
N LYS A 43 -7.59 10.53 -3.02
CA LYS A 43 -8.09 11.88 -3.33
C LYS A 43 -7.41 12.41 -4.59
N PRO A 44 -8.18 12.75 -5.65
CA PRO A 44 -7.63 13.30 -6.88
C PRO A 44 -6.71 14.49 -6.60
N ASN A 45 -5.63 14.61 -7.38
CA ASN A 45 -4.63 15.67 -7.28
C ASN A 45 -3.98 15.81 -5.88
N LEU A 46 -4.06 14.78 -5.03
CA LEU A 46 -3.45 14.79 -3.70
C LEU A 46 -2.59 13.54 -3.47
N GLY A 47 -3.20 12.37 -3.48
CA GLY A 47 -2.51 11.11 -3.25
C GLY A 47 -3.43 9.91 -3.09
N VAL A 48 -2.81 8.75 -2.94
CA VAL A 48 -3.43 7.47 -2.68
C VAL A 48 -2.73 6.80 -1.51
N VAL A 49 -3.52 6.25 -0.59
CA VAL A 49 -3.06 5.63 0.65
C VAL A 49 -3.80 4.31 0.83
N SER A 50 -3.11 3.30 1.37
CA SER A 50 -3.75 2.07 1.81
C SER A 50 -3.23 1.66 3.17
N SER A 51 -4.13 1.34 4.09
CA SER A 51 -3.82 0.68 5.36
C SER A 51 -4.39 -0.74 5.33
N GLN A 52 -3.51 -1.74 5.44
CA GLN A 52 -3.87 -3.16 5.50
C GLN A 52 -3.04 -3.87 6.57
N ALA A 53 -3.25 -5.19 6.75
CA ALA A 53 -2.76 -5.97 7.89
C ALA A 53 -3.20 -5.33 9.22
N TYR A 54 -4.29 -5.84 9.81
CA TYR A 54 -5.03 -5.10 10.83
C TYR A 54 -5.36 -3.68 10.34
N ALA A 55 -6.15 -3.57 9.28
CA ALA A 55 -6.45 -2.29 8.65
C ALA A 55 -7.06 -1.30 9.66
N ASN A 56 -6.71 -0.02 9.53
CA ASN A 56 -7.31 1.06 10.29
C ASN A 56 -7.72 2.19 9.33
N PRO A 57 -9.02 2.31 8.98
CA PRO A 57 -9.51 3.30 8.01
C PRO A 57 -9.20 4.74 8.41
N ARG A 58 -9.08 5.02 9.71
CA ARG A 58 -8.77 6.37 10.21
C ARG A 58 -7.40 6.85 9.78
N LEU A 59 -6.44 5.93 9.56
CA LEU A 59 -5.09 6.28 9.11
C LEU A 59 -5.09 6.81 7.69
N GLY A 60 -5.94 6.28 6.81
CA GLY A 60 -6.10 6.82 5.46
C GLY A 60 -6.67 8.24 5.46
N ILE A 61 -7.64 8.53 6.34
CA ILE A 61 -8.21 9.87 6.51
C ILE A 61 -7.15 10.84 7.06
N LEU A 62 -6.41 10.43 8.10
CA LEU A 62 -5.31 11.22 8.66
C LEU A 62 -4.24 11.52 7.61
N ALA A 63 -3.82 10.51 6.85
CA ALA A 63 -2.84 10.65 5.80
C ALA A 63 -3.29 11.67 4.74
N MET A 64 -4.54 11.61 4.29
CA MET A 64 -5.08 12.60 3.35
C MET A 64 -5.13 14.01 3.93
N LYS A 65 -5.46 14.15 5.21
CA LYS A 65 -5.43 15.45 5.88
C LYS A 65 -4.01 16.03 5.87
N LEU A 66 -3.01 15.24 6.27
CA LEU A 66 -1.62 15.68 6.36
C LEU A 66 -1.00 15.96 4.98
N LEU A 67 -1.28 15.12 3.98
CA LEU A 67 -0.92 15.42 2.58
C LEU A 67 -1.56 16.74 2.12
N GLY A 68 -2.81 16.99 2.51
CA GLY A 68 -3.53 18.23 2.20
C GLY A 68 -2.90 19.49 2.82
N LEU A 69 -2.15 19.32 3.91
CA LEU A 69 -1.35 20.37 4.55
C LEU A 69 0.05 20.52 3.91
N GLY A 70 0.35 19.75 2.86
CA GLY A 70 1.63 19.80 2.15
C GLY A 70 2.74 18.96 2.76
N PHE A 71 2.43 18.04 3.70
CA PHE A 71 3.45 17.18 4.29
C PHE A 71 3.93 16.14 3.26
N SER A 72 5.21 15.79 3.30
CA SER A 72 5.74 14.70 2.46
C SER A 72 5.20 13.34 2.93
N PRO A 73 5.09 12.33 2.05
CA PRO A 73 4.68 10.99 2.43
C PRO A 73 5.44 10.41 3.63
N GLU A 74 6.75 10.62 3.71
CA GLU A 74 7.60 10.18 4.82
C GLU A 74 7.19 10.85 6.13
N LYS A 75 6.96 12.16 6.11
CA LYS A 75 6.48 12.89 7.28
C LYS A 75 5.10 12.38 7.69
N VAL A 76 4.20 12.16 6.74
CA VAL A 76 2.87 11.59 7.02
C VAL A 76 2.99 10.22 7.68
N LEU A 77 3.87 9.34 7.18
CA LEU A 77 4.08 8.02 7.76
C LEU A 77 4.62 8.10 9.20
N LYS A 78 5.55 9.01 9.47
CA LYS A 78 6.08 9.26 10.81
C LYS A 78 5.00 9.75 11.78
N GLU A 79 4.15 10.68 11.35
CA GLU A 79 3.02 11.14 12.19
C GLU A 79 2.04 10.01 12.47
N ILE A 80 1.86 9.06 11.55
CA ILE A 80 1.03 7.87 11.79
C ILE A 80 1.70 6.93 12.81
N GLU A 81 3.01 6.70 12.68
CA GLU A 81 3.80 5.90 13.62
C GLU A 81 3.68 6.44 15.06
N GLU A 82 3.76 7.75 15.24
CA GLU A 82 3.65 8.41 16.55
C GLU A 82 2.24 8.30 17.16
N GLN A 83 1.20 8.13 16.34
CA GLN A 83 -0.21 8.14 16.77
C GLN A 83 -0.86 6.76 16.88
N ASP A 84 -0.33 5.73 16.21
CA ASP A 84 -0.91 4.38 16.21
C ASP A 84 -0.08 3.43 17.09
N HIS A 85 -0.57 3.17 18.30
CA HIS A 85 0.07 2.23 19.23
C HIS A 85 0.23 0.80 18.66
N TYR A 86 -0.50 0.45 17.59
CA TYR A 86 -0.40 -0.84 16.92
C TYR A 86 0.31 -0.74 15.56
N PHE A 87 1.14 0.28 15.33
CA PHE A 87 1.85 0.50 14.07
C PHE A 87 2.66 -0.73 13.60
N SER A 88 3.17 -1.53 14.54
CA SER A 88 3.90 -2.77 14.25
C SER A 88 3.05 -3.88 13.61
N TYR A 89 1.72 -3.79 13.72
CA TYR A 89 0.78 -4.72 13.10
C TYR A 89 0.31 -4.26 11.71
N ARG A 90 0.64 -3.02 11.30
CA ARG A 90 0.13 -2.39 10.08
C ARG A 90 1.04 -2.61 8.89
N GLN A 91 0.45 -2.57 7.70
CA GLN A 91 1.13 -2.29 6.45
C GLN A 91 0.48 -1.07 5.80
N ILE A 92 1.28 -0.04 5.53
CA ILE A 92 0.79 1.28 5.09
C ILE A 92 1.58 1.68 3.86
N GLY A 93 0.89 1.95 2.75
CA GLY A 93 1.48 2.51 1.55
C GLY A 93 0.91 3.89 1.28
N ILE A 94 1.76 4.85 0.92
CA ILE A 94 1.39 6.24 0.60
C ILE A 94 2.10 6.63 -0.68
N VAL A 95 1.36 7.11 -1.68
CA VAL A 95 1.90 7.73 -2.88
C VAL A 95 1.19 9.08 -3.08
N ASN A 96 1.95 10.18 -3.11
CA ASN A 96 1.36 11.49 -3.38
C ASN A 96 1.26 11.76 -4.90
N ARG A 97 0.57 12.85 -5.27
CA ARG A 97 0.39 13.29 -6.66
C ARG A 97 1.70 13.51 -7.43
N SER A 98 2.79 13.82 -6.73
CA SER A 98 4.11 14.08 -7.32
C SER A 98 4.90 12.79 -7.56
N GLY A 99 4.34 11.64 -7.20
CA GLY A 99 4.99 10.34 -7.31
C GLY A 99 6.01 10.06 -6.21
N ILE A 100 6.01 10.83 -5.12
CA ILE A 100 6.76 10.47 -3.92
C ILE A 100 5.99 9.36 -3.22
N ALA A 101 6.69 8.26 -2.94
CA ALA A 101 6.13 7.03 -2.41
C ALA A 101 6.87 6.61 -1.15
N VAL A 102 6.13 6.16 -0.13
CA VAL A 102 6.69 5.53 1.07
C VAL A 102 5.82 4.36 1.47
N CYS A 103 6.43 3.35 2.10
CA CYS A 103 5.70 2.22 2.64
C CYS A 103 6.29 1.77 3.98
N HIS A 104 5.42 1.26 4.84
CA HIS A 104 5.75 0.57 6.07
C HIS A 104 5.20 -0.85 6.03
N THR A 105 5.97 -1.81 6.53
CA THR A 105 5.49 -3.15 6.84
C THR A 105 5.93 -3.51 8.24
N GLY A 106 4.98 -3.52 9.16
CA GLY A 106 5.23 -3.79 10.55
C GLY A 106 5.74 -5.22 10.80
N PRO A 107 6.61 -5.42 11.80
CA PRO A 107 7.20 -6.72 12.09
C PRO A 107 6.17 -7.76 12.55
N ASP A 108 5.04 -7.35 13.12
CA ASP A 108 3.99 -8.22 13.66
C ASP A 108 2.90 -8.58 12.62
N THR A 109 3.08 -8.14 11.37
CA THR A 109 2.23 -8.56 10.25
C THR A 109 2.37 -10.04 9.94
N ARG A 110 1.31 -10.66 9.42
CA ARG A 110 1.30 -12.10 9.05
C ARG A 110 2.35 -12.40 7.99
N LYS A 111 3.29 -13.28 8.31
CA LYS A 111 4.37 -13.69 7.40
C LYS A 111 3.85 -14.60 6.28
N TRP A 112 4.46 -14.60 5.08
CA TRP A 112 5.46 -13.64 4.63
C TRP A 112 4.81 -12.26 4.37
N ALA A 113 5.49 -11.17 4.73
CA ALA A 113 5.03 -9.81 4.50
C ALA A 113 6.21 -8.91 4.13
N GLY A 114 5.97 -7.98 3.22
CA GLY A 114 6.98 -7.04 2.76
C GLY A 114 6.42 -6.09 1.70
N HIS A 115 7.28 -5.21 1.22
CA HIS A 115 6.96 -4.22 0.21
C HIS A 115 8.18 -3.86 -0.64
N HIS A 116 7.92 -3.22 -1.77
CA HIS A 116 8.87 -2.57 -2.65
C HIS A 116 8.35 -1.18 -2.96
N VAL A 117 9.20 -0.16 -2.76
CA VAL A 117 8.92 1.22 -3.15
C VAL A 117 9.71 1.51 -4.41
N GLY A 118 9.02 1.82 -5.49
CA GLY A 118 9.62 2.25 -6.74
C GLY A 118 9.30 3.71 -7.04
N GLU A 119 9.76 4.21 -8.18
CA GLU A 119 9.48 5.57 -8.60
C GLU A 119 7.99 5.74 -8.91
N GLY A 120 7.26 6.48 -8.07
CA GLY A 120 5.84 6.72 -8.27
C GLY A 120 4.92 5.57 -7.88
N TYR A 121 5.41 4.50 -7.25
CA TYR A 121 4.55 3.39 -6.84
C TYR A 121 5.01 2.64 -5.59
N VAL A 122 4.08 1.86 -5.02
CA VAL A 122 4.34 0.88 -3.96
C VAL A 122 3.72 -0.45 -4.38
N SER A 123 4.48 -1.54 -4.25
CA SER A 123 4.01 -2.92 -4.27
C SER A 123 4.14 -3.48 -2.86
N MET A 124 3.07 -3.99 -2.24
CA MET A 124 3.12 -4.48 -0.87
C MET A 124 2.15 -5.63 -0.62
N GLY A 125 2.44 -6.47 0.36
CA GLY A 125 1.50 -7.52 0.77
C GLY A 125 1.89 -8.24 2.05
N ASN A 126 0.95 -9.04 2.54
CA ASN A 126 1.08 -9.84 3.75
C ASN A 126 0.38 -11.21 3.58
N ALA A 127 0.79 -12.19 4.39
CA ALA A 127 0.43 -13.59 4.25
C ALA A 127 0.65 -14.12 2.82
N LEU A 128 1.72 -13.67 2.16
CA LEU A 128 2.10 -14.11 0.82
C LEU A 128 2.91 -15.41 0.87
N SER A 129 3.02 -16.07 -0.28
CA SER A 129 3.91 -17.21 -0.49
C SER A 129 5.40 -16.86 -0.37
N GLY A 130 5.76 -15.58 -0.51
CA GLY A 130 7.14 -15.11 -0.34
C GLY A 130 7.41 -13.78 -1.04
N GLN A 131 8.67 -13.34 -0.96
CA GLN A 131 9.16 -12.07 -1.52
C GLN A 131 8.94 -11.92 -3.01
N HIS A 132 9.09 -13.02 -3.75
CA HIS A 132 8.92 -13.07 -5.20
C HIS A 132 7.58 -12.49 -5.69
N VAL A 133 6.51 -12.53 -4.88
CA VAL A 133 5.20 -11.95 -5.25
C VAL A 133 5.28 -10.43 -5.36
N VAL A 134 5.87 -9.77 -4.35
CA VAL A 134 6.03 -8.31 -4.33
C VAL A 134 6.97 -7.86 -5.44
N GLU A 135 8.05 -8.62 -5.65
CA GLU A 135 9.04 -8.35 -6.70
C GLU A 135 8.46 -8.51 -8.11
N ALA A 136 7.67 -9.56 -8.37
CA ALA A 136 7.03 -9.76 -9.67
C ALA A 136 6.05 -8.62 -10.00
N ILE A 137 5.27 -8.15 -9.01
CA ILE A 137 4.40 -6.98 -9.19
C ILE A 137 5.23 -5.73 -9.48
N ALA A 138 6.31 -5.49 -8.74
CA ALA A 138 7.19 -4.35 -8.95
C ALA A 138 7.85 -4.37 -10.35
N GLN A 139 8.31 -5.54 -10.80
CA GLN A 139 8.85 -5.72 -12.15
C GLN A 139 7.82 -5.40 -13.22
N GLY A 140 6.57 -5.89 -13.07
CA GLY A 140 5.46 -5.55 -13.96
C GLY A 140 5.18 -4.05 -14.01
N LEU A 141 5.18 -3.37 -12.84
CA LEU A 141 4.99 -1.93 -12.77
C LEU A 141 6.13 -1.14 -13.41
N ASN A 142 7.38 -1.55 -13.20
CA ASN A 142 8.55 -0.92 -13.84
C ASN A 142 8.45 -1.00 -15.37
N LEU A 143 8.03 -2.15 -15.92
CA LEU A 143 7.81 -2.30 -17.35
C LEU A 143 6.71 -1.39 -17.88
N LEU A 144 5.63 -1.18 -17.11
CA LEU A 144 4.54 -0.29 -17.50
C LEU A 144 4.93 1.19 -17.38
N MET A 145 5.73 1.56 -16.37
CA MET A 145 6.11 2.95 -16.12
C MET A 145 7.31 3.42 -16.96
N GLY A 146 8.20 2.50 -17.37
CA GLY A 146 9.37 2.81 -18.20
C GLY A 146 9.11 2.83 -19.71
N ASN A 147 8.00 2.25 -20.18
CA ASN A 147 7.67 2.14 -21.62
C ASN A 147 6.77 3.27 -22.15
N HIS A 148 6.67 4.39 -21.43
CA HIS A 148 5.89 5.53 -21.86
C HIS A 148 6.75 6.77 -21.91
#